data_AF-A0A918QA86-F1
#
_entry.id   AF-A0A918QA86-F1
#
_cell.length_a   1.000
_cell.length_b   1.000
_cell.length_c   1.000
_cell.angle_alpha   90.00
_cell.angle_beta   90.00
_cell.angle_gamma   90.00
#
_symmetry.space_group_name_H-M   'P 1'
#
loop_
_entity.id
_entity.type
_entity.pdbx_description
1 polymer ?
#
loop_
_entity_poly.entity_id
_entity_poly.type
_entity_poly.pdbx_seq_one_letter_code
_entity_poly.pdbx_strand_id
1 'polypeptide(L)'
;MMRFLFLLILSISMSCQNRKGEVLYDDLSYLIDTVIINSKGRLLDLDLDILKSDLNEEKSSIFLYNKFDHSIDEINLDDLEVVSNYSFEAEGPNGTGEYIYDIYFLENASLFIKSSTGSSVFNINGELLEKIDWVNALGLDSLAYGQIPTYEVAIGSSDLKVFGLTYDQSNSSVYFDVLSVQDNSVARYDIDTEKSYHDFVLKIDDPYSFLDPRVYNMSENDYIIVSHQFSSEIYLFNSAGKPVRTINYSPKLTSSRVRDFNFKSLSTYGQLQDEYQKLLEQVRFGPLVWDDVKKRYFRLSATRIFSNIRKEEDAFLPEIKETKVFLSVFDADFNLISELNVPELRSENVKYFAKDGKLWVFQNLLDELGFIVLDI
;
A
#
# COMPACT_ATOMS: atom_id res chain seq x y z
N MET A 1 20.42 -33.48 -61.22
CA MET A 1 19.22 -34.24 -60.81
C MET A 1 19.72 -35.25 -59.79
N MET A 2 19.55 -35.15 -58.47
CA MET A 2 18.48 -34.62 -57.64
C MET A 2 19.09 -34.24 -56.27
N ARG A 3 18.88 -33.01 -55.79
CA ARG A 3 19.20 -32.56 -54.42
C ARG A 3 18.06 -33.03 -53.51
N PHE A 4 18.33 -33.78 -52.45
CA PHE A 4 17.36 -34.01 -51.38
C PHE A 4 17.76 -33.16 -50.17
N LEU A 5 16.96 -32.12 -49.95
CA LEU A 5 17.02 -31.18 -48.85
C LEU A 5 16.32 -31.85 -47.64
N PHE A 6 17.08 -32.18 -46.60
CA PHE A 6 16.53 -32.64 -45.33
C PHE A 6 16.08 -31.40 -44.52
N LEU A 7 14.78 -31.14 -44.49
CA LEU A 7 14.16 -30.12 -43.65
C LEU A 7 13.89 -30.75 -42.27
N LEU A 8 14.76 -30.44 -41.31
CA LEU A 8 14.55 -30.73 -39.89
C LEU A 8 13.65 -29.63 -39.32
N ILE A 9 12.35 -29.91 -39.22
CA ILE A 9 11.38 -29.06 -38.52
C ILE A 9 11.63 -29.30 -37.02
N LEU A 10 12.31 -28.36 -36.40
CA LEU A 10 12.51 -28.31 -34.95
C LEU A 10 11.23 -27.71 -34.33
N SER A 11 10.37 -28.58 -33.83
CA SER A 11 9.21 -28.21 -33.02
C SER A 11 9.68 -27.70 -31.66
N ILE A 12 9.73 -26.38 -31.50
CA ILE A 12 9.94 -25.73 -30.21
C ILE A 12 8.61 -25.75 -29.47
N SER A 13 8.43 -26.75 -28.59
CA SER A 13 7.40 -26.73 -27.57
C SER A 13 7.84 -25.79 -26.45
N MET A 14 7.31 -24.57 -26.44
CA MET A 14 7.29 -23.70 -25.25
C MET A 14 6.40 -24.36 -24.20
N SER A 15 7.02 -24.92 -23.17
CA SER A 15 6.36 -25.35 -21.95
C SER A 15 6.56 -24.24 -20.91
N CYS A 16 5.55 -23.39 -20.71
CA CYS A 16 5.45 -22.61 -19.47
C CYS A 16 5.16 -23.60 -18.35
N GLN A 17 6.17 -23.88 -17.52
CA GLN A 17 5.99 -24.62 -16.26
C GLN A 17 5.80 -23.59 -15.15
N ASN A 18 4.58 -23.54 -14.59
CA ASN A 18 4.34 -22.92 -13.28
C ASN A 18 5.23 -23.65 -12.26
N ARG A 19 6.09 -22.90 -11.58
CA ARG A 19 6.98 -23.44 -10.55
C ARG A 19 6.23 -23.47 -9.22
N LYS A 20 5.61 -24.62 -8.91
CA LYS A 20 5.13 -24.90 -7.56
C LYS A 20 6.29 -25.40 -6.70
N GLY A 21 6.59 -24.67 -5.63
CA GLY A 21 7.56 -25.07 -4.60
C GLY A 21 6.86 -25.23 -3.25
N GLU A 22 7.29 -26.21 -2.46
CA GLU A 22 6.89 -26.37 -1.07
C GLU A 22 8.07 -25.99 -0.18
N VAL A 23 7.87 -25.05 0.76
CA VAL A 23 8.91 -24.59 1.68
C VAL A 23 8.48 -24.91 3.12
N LEU A 24 9.39 -25.55 3.87
CA LEU A 24 9.18 -25.95 5.27
C LEU A 24 9.98 -25.03 6.20
N TYR A 25 9.31 -24.36 7.12
CA TYR A 25 9.89 -23.68 8.28
C TYR A 25 9.12 -24.13 9.54
N ASP A 26 9.77 -24.18 10.71
CA ASP A 26 9.23 -24.73 11.96
C ASP A 26 7.69 -24.57 12.11
N ASP A 27 6.99 -25.71 12.11
CA ASP A 27 5.54 -25.92 12.25
C ASP A 27 4.58 -25.25 11.24
N LEU A 28 5.07 -24.55 10.19
CA LEU A 28 4.23 -23.95 9.14
C LEU A 28 4.85 -24.15 7.74
N SER A 29 4.10 -24.79 6.84
CA SER A 29 4.45 -24.93 5.42
C SER A 29 3.59 -24.00 4.57
N TYR A 30 4.18 -23.40 3.52
CA TYR A 30 3.40 -22.70 2.50
C TYR A 30 3.74 -23.22 1.10
N LEU A 31 2.76 -23.15 0.20
CA LEU A 31 2.97 -23.35 -1.22
C LEU A 31 3.13 -22.00 -1.89
N ILE A 32 4.09 -21.92 -2.81
CA ILE A 32 4.31 -20.73 -3.64
C ILE A 32 3.92 -21.03 -5.08
N ASP A 33 3.21 -20.07 -5.69
CA ASP A 33 2.98 -20.01 -7.12
C ASP A 33 3.36 -18.61 -7.65
N THR A 34 3.52 -18.50 -8.96
CA THR A 34 3.73 -17.23 -9.65
C THR A 34 2.74 -17.12 -10.78
N VAL A 35 1.96 -16.05 -10.77
CA VAL A 35 0.98 -15.76 -11.81
C VAL A 35 1.42 -14.53 -12.60
N ILE A 36 1.17 -14.55 -13.90
CA ILE A 36 1.44 -13.44 -14.82
C ILE A 36 0.12 -13.07 -15.46
N ILE A 37 -0.18 -11.78 -15.47
CA ILE A 37 -1.37 -11.23 -16.11
C ILE A 37 -1.11 -11.11 -17.61
N ASN A 38 -2.03 -11.63 -18.41
CA ASN A 38 -2.05 -11.38 -19.84
C ASN A 38 -2.51 -9.95 -20.10
N SER A 39 -1.55 -9.07 -20.40
CA SER A 39 -1.81 -7.66 -20.73
C SER A 39 -2.61 -7.47 -22.01
N LYS A 40 -2.72 -8.50 -22.88
CA LYS A 40 -3.32 -8.41 -24.22
C LYS A 40 -2.74 -7.26 -25.07
N GLY A 41 -1.46 -6.93 -24.84
CA GLY A 41 -0.76 -5.84 -25.52
C GLY A 41 -1.05 -4.45 -24.95
N ARG A 42 -1.80 -4.34 -23.84
CA ARG A 42 -1.95 -3.09 -23.07
C ARG A 42 -0.64 -2.79 -22.35
N LEU A 43 -0.09 -1.59 -22.54
CA LEU A 43 1.04 -1.12 -21.75
C LEU A 43 0.54 -0.69 -20.36
N LEU A 44 0.80 -1.50 -19.35
CA LEU A 44 0.41 -1.22 -17.96
C LEU A 44 1.45 -0.33 -17.26
N ASP A 45 0.99 0.57 -16.39
CA ASP A 45 1.87 1.34 -15.52
C ASP A 45 2.16 0.56 -14.23
N LEU A 46 3.34 -0.05 -14.16
CA LEU A 46 3.79 -0.85 -13.02
C LEU A 46 4.62 -0.04 -12.01
N ASP A 47 4.73 1.27 -12.20
CA ASP A 47 5.50 2.13 -11.32
C ASP A 47 4.94 2.16 -9.90
N LEU A 48 5.81 2.48 -8.95
CA LEU A 48 5.48 2.55 -7.52
C LEU A 48 4.78 1.27 -7.02
N ASP A 49 5.21 0.11 -7.51
CA ASP A 49 4.74 -1.21 -7.09
C ASP A 49 3.21 -1.34 -7.13
N ILE A 50 2.59 -0.76 -8.17
CA ILE A 50 1.15 -0.68 -8.40
C ILE A 50 0.34 -0.14 -7.21
N LEU A 51 0.94 0.67 -6.33
CA LEU A 51 0.27 1.18 -5.13
C LEU A 51 -0.94 2.08 -5.46
N LYS A 52 -1.00 2.64 -6.67
CA LYS A 52 -2.15 3.41 -7.20
C LYS A 52 -3.21 2.49 -7.80
N SER A 53 -3.67 1.54 -6.99
CA SER A 53 -4.67 0.57 -7.40
C SER A 53 -5.53 0.12 -6.24
N ASP A 54 -6.71 -0.40 -6.55
CA ASP A 54 -7.58 -1.04 -5.57
C ASP A 54 -8.36 -2.22 -6.15
N LEU A 55 -8.87 -3.07 -5.26
CA LEU A 55 -9.68 -4.23 -5.62
C LEU A 55 -11.16 -3.86 -5.57
N ASN A 56 -11.99 -4.53 -6.39
CA ASN A 56 -13.42 -4.57 -6.08
C ASN A 56 -13.72 -5.36 -4.80
N GLU A 57 -14.95 -5.26 -4.33
CA GLU A 57 -15.43 -5.97 -3.13
C GLU A 57 -15.23 -7.49 -3.20
N GLU A 58 -15.49 -8.09 -4.37
CA GLU A 58 -15.31 -9.53 -4.58
C GLU A 58 -13.84 -9.94 -4.73
N LYS A 59 -12.92 -8.97 -4.79
CA LYS A 59 -11.49 -9.17 -5.07
C LYS A 59 -11.22 -9.97 -6.35
N SER A 60 -12.15 -9.94 -7.30
CA SER A 60 -12.04 -10.59 -8.60
C SER A 60 -11.33 -9.72 -9.63
N SER A 61 -11.27 -8.41 -9.42
CA SER A 61 -10.61 -7.45 -10.31
C SER A 61 -9.75 -6.47 -9.51
N ILE A 62 -8.64 -6.06 -10.10
CA ILE A 62 -7.84 -4.91 -9.64
C ILE A 62 -7.96 -3.76 -10.64
N PHE A 63 -8.21 -2.56 -10.13
CA PHE A 63 -8.33 -1.31 -10.87
C PHE A 63 -7.03 -0.53 -10.70
N LEU A 64 -6.23 -0.44 -11.75
CA LEU A 64 -4.88 0.12 -11.74
C LEU A 64 -4.85 1.45 -12.49
N TYR A 65 -4.38 2.51 -11.83
CA TYR A 65 -4.12 3.78 -12.52
C TYR A 65 -3.00 3.63 -13.55
N ASN A 66 -3.26 4.10 -14.76
CA ASN A 66 -2.30 4.16 -15.84
C ASN A 66 -2.05 5.61 -16.24
N LYS A 67 -0.86 6.12 -15.89
CA LYS A 67 -0.48 7.50 -16.18
C LYS A 67 -0.20 7.77 -17.67
N PHE A 68 0.02 6.74 -18.50
CA PHE A 68 0.42 6.93 -19.89
C PHE A 68 -0.68 7.59 -20.73
N ASP A 69 -1.94 7.33 -20.38
CA ASP A 69 -3.11 7.87 -21.05
C ASP A 69 -4.24 8.27 -20.09
N HIS A 70 -3.90 8.48 -18.81
CA HIS A 70 -4.79 8.98 -17.78
C HIS A 70 -6.07 8.14 -17.65
N SER A 71 -5.87 6.83 -17.48
CA SER A 71 -6.96 5.84 -17.45
C SER A 71 -6.83 4.89 -16.26
N ILE A 72 -7.89 4.12 -16.01
CA ILE A 72 -7.90 3.01 -15.06
C ILE A 72 -8.01 1.70 -15.86
N ASP A 73 -6.98 0.87 -15.77
CA ASP A 73 -7.00 -0.48 -16.34
C ASP A 73 -7.69 -1.43 -15.35
N GLU A 74 -8.67 -2.19 -15.83
CA GLU A 74 -9.29 -3.28 -15.07
C GLU A 74 -8.65 -4.61 -15.45
N ILE A 75 -8.08 -5.27 -14.46
CA ILE A 75 -7.45 -6.57 -14.60
C ILE A 75 -8.27 -7.60 -13.83
N ASN A 76 -8.80 -8.58 -14.55
CA ASN A 76 -9.50 -9.71 -13.94
C ASN A 76 -8.47 -10.70 -13.37
N LEU A 77 -8.59 -11.01 -12.08
CA LEU A 77 -7.69 -11.86 -11.31
C LEU A 77 -8.07 -13.35 -11.34
N ASP A 78 -9.23 -13.70 -11.89
CA ASP A 78 -9.67 -15.09 -12.10
C ASP A 78 -9.21 -15.61 -13.47
N ASP A 79 -9.42 -14.80 -14.51
CA ASP A 79 -8.99 -15.07 -15.88
C ASP A 79 -7.53 -14.64 -16.14
N LEU A 80 -6.93 -13.90 -15.19
CA LEU A 80 -5.55 -13.40 -15.22
C LEU A 80 -5.27 -12.56 -16.48
N GLU A 81 -6.15 -11.62 -16.80
CA GLU A 81 -6.03 -10.80 -18.00
C GLU A 81 -6.61 -9.39 -17.83
N VAL A 82 -6.09 -8.45 -18.62
CA VAL A 82 -6.71 -7.13 -18.77
C VAL A 82 -8.04 -7.30 -19.52
N VAL A 83 -9.11 -6.76 -18.94
CA VAL A 83 -10.47 -6.90 -19.48
C VAL A 83 -11.05 -5.57 -19.97
N SER A 84 -10.63 -4.44 -19.39
CA SER A 84 -11.13 -3.12 -19.76
C SER A 84 -10.13 -2.02 -19.44
N ASN A 85 -10.36 -0.82 -19.98
CA ASN A 85 -9.77 0.41 -19.51
C ASN A 85 -10.80 1.54 -19.56
N TYR A 86 -10.64 2.49 -18.64
CA TYR A 86 -11.59 3.58 -18.45
C TYR A 86 -10.84 4.90 -18.47
N SER A 87 -11.06 5.71 -19.50
CA SER A 87 -10.40 7.00 -19.65
C SER A 87 -11.02 8.07 -18.75
N PHE A 88 -10.18 8.89 -18.14
CA PHE A 88 -10.59 10.04 -17.34
C PHE A 88 -10.03 11.32 -17.97
N GLU A 89 -10.63 12.46 -17.64
CA GLU A 89 -10.08 13.76 -18.00
C GLU A 89 -9.26 14.28 -16.82
N ALA A 90 -8.09 14.86 -17.09
CA ALA A 90 -7.28 15.51 -16.05
C ALA A 90 -7.86 16.89 -15.66
N GLU A 91 -8.51 17.57 -16.59
CA GLU A 91 -9.04 18.93 -16.45
C GLU A 91 -10.55 19.03 -16.72
N GLY A 92 -11.12 20.21 -16.48
CA GLY A 92 -12.53 20.48 -16.74
C GLY A 92 -13.45 20.15 -15.56
N PRO A 93 -14.77 20.21 -15.76
CA PRO A 93 -15.75 20.03 -14.67
C PRO A 93 -15.71 18.62 -14.05
N ASN A 94 -15.29 17.62 -14.84
CA ASN A 94 -15.11 16.23 -14.42
C ASN A 94 -13.62 15.85 -14.27
N GLY A 95 -12.72 16.84 -14.21
CA GLY A 95 -11.29 16.59 -14.16
C GLY A 95 -10.89 15.93 -12.84
N THR A 96 -10.13 14.84 -12.91
CA THR A 96 -9.58 14.16 -11.72
C THR A 96 -8.34 14.86 -11.17
N GLY A 97 -7.76 15.81 -11.91
CA GLY A 97 -6.43 16.36 -11.66
C GLY A 97 -5.33 15.55 -12.35
N GLU A 98 -4.21 16.22 -12.69
CA GLU A 98 -3.09 15.65 -13.46
C GLU A 98 -2.31 14.57 -12.68
N TYR A 99 -2.12 14.77 -11.38
CA TYR A 99 -1.31 13.86 -10.56
C TYR A 99 -2.20 13.08 -9.61
N ILE A 100 -2.51 11.83 -9.98
CA ILE A 100 -3.22 10.91 -9.10
C ILE A 100 -2.27 10.35 -8.05
N TYR A 101 -2.68 10.44 -6.78
CA TYR A 101 -1.94 9.93 -5.63
C TYR A 101 -2.48 8.57 -5.17
N ASP A 102 -3.80 8.45 -5.02
CA ASP A 102 -4.45 7.23 -4.54
C ASP A 102 -5.80 7.01 -5.24
N ILE A 103 -6.20 5.75 -5.32
CA ILE A 103 -7.50 5.31 -5.85
C ILE A 103 -8.08 4.28 -4.91
N TYR A 104 -9.39 4.37 -4.65
CA TYR A 104 -10.15 3.34 -3.96
C TYR A 104 -11.42 3.00 -4.72
N PHE A 105 -11.69 1.71 -4.85
CA PHE A 105 -12.92 1.24 -5.46
C PHE A 105 -14.03 1.29 -4.41
N LEU A 106 -15.17 1.88 -4.79
CA LEU A 106 -16.36 1.99 -3.98
C LEU A 106 -17.49 1.17 -4.61
N GLU A 107 -18.54 0.94 -3.83
CA GLU A 107 -19.75 0.27 -4.32
C GLU A 107 -20.30 0.93 -5.60
N ASN A 108 -21.10 0.18 -6.37
CA ASN A 108 -21.75 0.66 -7.60
C ASN A 108 -20.78 1.09 -8.72
N ALA A 109 -19.59 0.48 -8.79
CA ALA A 109 -18.57 0.78 -9.81
C ALA A 109 -18.18 2.27 -9.84
N SER A 110 -18.01 2.84 -8.65
CA SER A 110 -17.49 4.19 -8.47
C SER A 110 -16.08 4.15 -7.90
N LEU A 111 -15.31 5.21 -8.14
CA LEU A 111 -13.92 5.33 -7.76
C LEU A 111 -13.74 6.60 -6.96
N PHE A 112 -13.22 6.47 -5.75
CA PHE A 112 -12.63 7.59 -5.04
C PHE A 112 -11.22 7.82 -5.58
N ILE A 113 -10.92 9.06 -5.95
CA ILE A 113 -9.62 9.45 -6.50
C ILE A 113 -9.08 10.61 -5.68
N LYS A 114 -7.87 10.46 -5.14
CA LYS A 114 -7.06 11.52 -4.54
C LYS A 114 -6.04 12.00 -5.56
N SER A 115 -5.97 13.30 -5.76
CA SER A 115 -5.01 13.92 -6.69
C SER A 115 -4.41 15.22 -6.16
N SER A 116 -3.57 15.87 -6.96
CA SER A 116 -3.00 17.19 -6.68
C SER A 116 -4.03 18.29 -6.48
N THR A 117 -5.26 18.13 -6.96
CA THR A 117 -6.31 19.16 -6.87
C THR A 117 -7.34 18.90 -5.78
N GLY A 118 -7.22 17.78 -5.05
CA GLY A 118 -8.14 17.37 -4.00
C GLY A 118 -8.61 15.94 -4.21
N SER A 119 -9.77 15.62 -3.64
CA SER A 119 -10.31 14.26 -3.66
C SER A 119 -11.75 14.30 -4.12
N SER A 120 -12.17 13.30 -4.87
CA SER A 120 -13.52 13.24 -5.45
C SER A 120 -13.92 11.81 -5.77
N VAL A 121 -15.22 11.57 -5.86
CA VAL A 121 -15.79 10.30 -6.31
C VAL A 121 -16.27 10.45 -7.75
N PHE A 122 -15.92 9.49 -8.58
CA PHE A 122 -16.29 9.42 -9.99
C PHE A 122 -16.99 8.10 -10.30
N ASN A 123 -17.85 8.08 -11.30
CA ASN A 123 -18.27 6.81 -11.89
C ASN A 123 -17.22 6.29 -12.88
N ILE A 124 -17.39 5.05 -13.34
CA ILE A 124 -16.48 4.41 -14.29
C ILE A 124 -16.41 5.09 -15.67
N ASN A 125 -17.37 5.96 -16.00
CA ASN A 125 -17.36 6.75 -17.25
C ASN A 125 -16.63 8.10 -17.09
N GLY A 126 -16.02 8.36 -15.92
CA GLY A 126 -15.31 9.60 -15.65
C GLY A 126 -16.21 10.78 -15.28
N GLU A 127 -17.49 10.55 -14.95
CA GLU A 127 -18.36 11.62 -14.47
C GLU A 127 -18.15 11.84 -12.98
N LEU A 128 -17.98 13.10 -12.59
CA LEU A 128 -17.86 13.50 -11.19
C LEU A 128 -19.20 13.29 -10.47
N LEU A 129 -19.18 12.51 -9.39
CA LEU A 129 -20.34 12.25 -8.54
C LEU A 129 -20.33 13.10 -7.26
N GLU A 130 -19.17 13.24 -6.61
CA GLU A 130 -19.05 13.94 -5.32
C GLU A 130 -17.67 14.58 -5.17
N LYS A 131 -17.60 15.78 -4.59
CA LYS A 131 -16.33 16.46 -4.26
C LYS A 131 -16.10 16.43 -2.76
N ILE A 132 -14.90 16.07 -2.35
CA ILE A 132 -14.55 16.00 -0.93
C ILE A 132 -14.05 17.37 -0.47
N ASP A 133 -14.83 18.03 0.38
CA ASP A 133 -14.51 19.34 0.92
C ASP A 133 -14.07 19.26 2.39
N TRP A 134 -12.81 18.86 2.59
CA TRP A 134 -12.21 18.92 3.93
C TRP A 134 -12.09 20.34 4.46
N VAL A 135 -11.77 21.31 3.60
CA VAL A 135 -11.40 22.67 4.03
C VAL A 135 -12.58 23.37 4.71
N ASN A 136 -13.79 23.25 4.13
CA ASN A 136 -14.98 23.92 4.65
C ASN A 136 -15.83 23.03 5.58
N ALA A 137 -15.44 21.78 5.79
CA ALA A 137 -16.10 20.91 6.78
C ALA A 137 -15.92 21.45 8.20
N LEU A 138 -16.91 21.18 9.07
CA LEU A 138 -16.93 21.69 10.44
C LEU A 138 -16.12 20.77 11.37
N GLY A 139 -15.09 21.32 12.01
CA GLY A 139 -14.34 20.66 13.07
C GLY A 139 -15.11 20.59 14.39
N LEU A 140 -14.47 20.02 15.42
CA LEU A 140 -15.03 19.85 16.77
C LEU A 140 -15.45 21.17 17.44
N ASP A 141 -14.80 22.28 17.10
CA ASP A 141 -15.08 23.63 17.60
C ASP A 141 -16.12 24.38 16.75
N SER A 142 -16.75 23.70 15.79
CA SER A 142 -17.68 24.28 14.81
C SER A 142 -17.05 25.34 13.90
N LEU A 143 -15.72 25.37 13.79
CA LEU A 143 -15.00 26.18 12.81
C LEU A 143 -14.65 25.33 11.57
N ALA A 144 -14.32 26.00 10.47
CA ALA A 144 -13.83 25.33 9.27
C ALA A 144 -12.53 24.57 9.58
N TYR A 145 -12.46 23.30 9.20
CA TYR A 145 -11.34 22.41 9.48
C TYR A 145 -10.04 22.89 8.81
N GLY A 146 -10.13 23.50 7.62
CA GLY A 146 -9.08 24.36 7.07
C GLY A 146 -7.84 23.65 6.51
N GLN A 147 -7.82 22.32 6.43
CA GLN A 147 -6.71 21.54 5.90
C GLN A 147 -7.20 20.33 5.12
N ILE A 148 -6.33 19.74 4.30
CA ILE A 148 -6.61 18.54 3.51
C ILE A 148 -5.64 17.44 3.98
N PRO A 149 -6.12 16.26 4.41
CA PRO A 149 -5.26 15.14 4.77
C PRO A 149 -4.38 14.68 3.60
N THR A 150 -3.19 14.16 3.94
CA THR A 150 -2.20 13.70 2.95
C THR A 150 -2.60 12.37 2.33
N TYR A 151 -2.94 11.39 3.18
CA TYR A 151 -3.41 10.08 2.76
C TYR A 151 -4.86 9.93 3.15
N GLU A 152 -5.65 9.37 2.25
CA GLU A 152 -7.09 9.21 2.45
C GLU A 152 -7.53 7.80 2.06
N VAL A 153 -8.56 7.32 2.72
CA VAL A 153 -9.33 6.12 2.36
C VAL A 153 -10.80 6.52 2.42
N ALA A 154 -11.59 6.14 1.44
CA ALA A 154 -13.03 6.35 1.47
C ALA A 154 -13.78 5.02 1.59
N ILE A 155 -14.89 5.04 2.32
CA ILE A 155 -15.82 3.92 2.38
C ILE A 155 -17.26 4.42 2.25
N GLY A 156 -18.12 3.52 1.78
CA GLY A 156 -19.54 3.78 1.61
C GLY A 156 -19.84 4.61 0.37
N SER A 157 -21.03 4.42 -0.18
CA SER A 157 -21.54 5.18 -1.33
C SER A 157 -22.57 6.22 -0.90
N SER A 158 -23.59 5.82 -0.12
CA SER A 158 -24.67 6.70 0.34
C SER A 158 -24.37 7.47 1.63
N ASP A 159 -23.60 6.86 2.55
CA ASP A 159 -23.06 7.51 3.76
C ASP A 159 -21.54 7.57 3.61
N LEU A 160 -21.09 8.34 2.62
CA LEU A 160 -19.68 8.46 2.27
C LEU A 160 -18.90 9.03 3.45
N LYS A 161 -17.89 8.27 3.89
CA LYS A 161 -16.92 8.71 4.88
C LYS A 161 -15.53 8.66 4.31
N VAL A 162 -14.75 9.70 4.61
CA VAL A 162 -13.35 9.79 4.19
C VAL A 162 -12.49 9.86 5.44
N PHE A 163 -11.53 8.94 5.52
CA PHE A 163 -10.59 8.80 6.61
C PHE A 163 -9.25 9.33 6.15
N GLY A 164 -8.73 10.35 6.84
CA GLY A 164 -7.52 11.05 6.48
C GLY A 164 -6.42 10.90 7.52
N LEU A 165 -5.17 10.79 7.07
CA LEU A 165 -3.99 10.98 7.91
C LEU A 165 -3.44 12.39 7.70
N THR A 166 -3.42 13.17 8.78
CA THR A 166 -2.96 14.55 8.77
C THR A 166 -1.70 14.69 9.62
N TYR A 167 -0.70 15.36 9.06
CA TYR A 167 0.61 15.51 9.69
C TYR A 167 0.85 16.96 10.10
N ASP A 168 0.98 17.19 11.40
CA ASP A 168 1.43 18.46 11.95
C ASP A 168 2.96 18.47 11.96
N GLN A 169 3.53 19.08 10.92
CA GLN A 169 4.97 19.21 10.80
C GLN A 169 5.59 20.06 11.91
N SER A 170 4.88 21.02 12.51
CA SER A 170 5.45 21.86 13.56
C SER A 170 5.67 21.06 14.84
N ASN A 171 4.73 20.18 15.17
CA ASN A 171 4.80 19.35 16.38
C ASN A 171 5.34 17.93 16.12
N SER A 172 5.64 17.59 14.87
CA SER A 172 5.89 16.20 14.42
C SER A 172 4.82 15.25 14.96
N SER A 173 3.55 15.59 14.75
CA SER A 173 2.42 14.79 15.21
C SER A 173 1.62 14.28 14.03
N VAL A 174 0.97 13.14 14.21
CA VAL A 174 0.07 12.56 13.22
C VAL A 174 -1.31 12.38 13.84
N TYR A 175 -2.34 12.75 13.09
CA TYR A 175 -3.74 12.65 13.48
C TYR A 175 -4.50 11.80 12.48
N PHE A 176 -5.52 11.12 12.99
CA PHE A 176 -6.51 10.44 12.18
C PHE A 176 -7.81 11.23 12.18
N ASP A 177 -8.20 11.69 10.99
CA ASP A 177 -9.33 12.56 10.79
C ASP A 177 -10.42 11.82 10.02
N VAL A 178 -11.68 12.01 10.42
CA VAL A 178 -12.83 11.34 9.82
C VAL A 178 -13.83 12.38 9.36
N LEU A 179 -13.99 12.51 8.06
CA LEU A 179 -15.00 13.34 7.43
C LEU A 179 -16.27 12.52 7.19
N SER A 180 -17.39 12.99 7.75
CA SER A 180 -18.73 12.61 7.29
C SER A 180 -19.12 13.59 6.18
N VAL A 181 -19.20 13.12 4.94
CA VAL A 181 -19.54 13.98 3.79
C VAL A 181 -20.98 14.47 3.91
N GLN A 182 -21.90 13.60 4.33
CA GLN A 182 -23.31 13.96 4.52
C GLN A 182 -23.51 14.99 5.63
N ASP A 183 -22.81 14.85 6.76
CA ASP A 183 -22.96 15.76 7.91
C ASP A 183 -22.07 17.01 7.80
N ASN A 184 -21.17 17.06 6.81
CA ASN A 184 -20.15 18.09 6.64
C ASN A 184 -19.35 18.36 7.94
N SER A 185 -18.90 17.29 8.59
CA SER A 185 -18.23 17.36 9.89
C SER A 185 -16.98 16.49 9.95
N VAL A 186 -15.95 16.97 10.64
CA VAL A 186 -14.68 16.26 10.87
C VAL A 186 -14.51 15.92 12.35
N ALA A 187 -14.31 14.64 12.64
CA ALA A 187 -13.80 14.18 13.93
C ALA A 187 -12.28 13.95 13.84
N ARG A 188 -11.54 14.37 14.85
CA ARG A 188 -10.08 14.19 14.94
C ARG A 188 -9.71 13.27 16.10
N TYR A 189 -8.80 12.34 15.85
CA TYR A 189 -8.22 11.46 16.84
C TYR A 189 -6.69 11.57 16.84
N ASP A 190 -6.13 11.65 18.04
CA ASP A 190 -4.69 11.48 18.25
C ASP A 190 -4.38 9.97 18.20
N ILE A 191 -3.64 9.56 17.17
CA ILE A 191 -3.20 8.17 16.94
C ILE A 191 -1.73 7.98 17.30
N ASP A 192 -1.13 8.96 17.96
CA ASP A 192 0.25 8.93 18.44
C ASP A 192 0.33 9.45 19.88
N THR A 193 -0.55 8.94 20.76
CA THR A 193 -0.67 9.45 22.14
C THR A 193 0.61 9.30 22.96
N GLU A 194 1.48 8.35 22.60
CA GLU A 194 2.79 8.14 23.22
C GLU A 194 3.91 8.98 22.57
N LYS A 195 3.59 9.82 21.57
CA LYS A 195 4.55 10.62 20.78
C LYS A 195 5.62 9.79 20.10
N SER A 196 5.23 8.60 19.67
CA SER A 196 6.06 7.63 19.02
C SER A 196 6.42 8.03 17.59
N TYR A 197 5.47 8.55 16.83
CA TYR A 197 5.73 9.09 15.49
C TYR A 197 6.70 10.27 15.59
N HIS A 198 6.49 11.17 16.57
CA HIS A 198 7.38 12.32 16.81
C HIS A 198 8.85 11.92 16.91
N ASP A 199 9.16 10.85 17.63
CA ASP A 199 10.53 10.38 17.87
C ASP A 199 11.22 9.81 16.62
N PHE A 200 10.47 9.53 15.54
CA PHE A 200 11.00 8.99 14.29
C PHE A 200 10.98 9.98 13.12
N VAL A 201 10.50 11.21 13.33
CA VAL A 201 10.61 12.27 12.33
C VAL A 201 12.02 12.86 12.34
N LEU A 202 12.76 12.67 11.26
CA LEU A 202 14.10 13.23 11.07
C LEU A 202 13.98 14.62 10.45
N LYS A 203 14.66 15.61 11.03
CA LYS A 203 14.65 17.00 10.55
C LYS A 203 16.03 17.61 10.65
N ILE A 204 16.42 18.34 9.61
CA ILE A 204 17.52 19.32 9.70
C ILE A 204 16.93 20.67 10.12
N ASP A 205 17.75 21.58 10.65
CA ASP A 205 17.37 22.98 10.92
C ASP A 205 17.17 23.78 9.61
N ASP A 206 16.31 23.26 8.74
CA ASP A 206 15.75 23.91 7.57
C ASP A 206 14.31 23.39 7.34
N PRO A 207 13.39 24.23 6.83
CA PRO A 207 11.97 23.88 6.77
C PRO A 207 11.61 22.87 5.67
N TYR A 208 12.54 22.48 4.79
CA TYR A 208 12.27 21.65 3.61
C TYR A 208 12.88 20.24 3.71
N SER A 209 13.82 20.01 4.62
CA SER A 209 14.52 18.73 4.79
C SER A 209 14.02 17.98 6.01
N PHE A 210 12.91 17.25 5.83
CA PHE A 210 12.40 16.30 6.82
C PHE A 210 12.07 14.95 6.19
N LEU A 211 12.18 13.91 7.00
CA LEU A 211 11.78 12.55 6.64
C LEU A 211 10.91 12.02 7.77
N ASP A 212 9.65 11.78 7.46
CA ASP A 212 8.70 11.20 8.38
C ASP A 212 8.48 9.71 8.11
N PRO A 213 8.10 8.94 9.13
CA PRO A 213 7.81 7.56 8.92
C PRO A 213 6.41 7.36 8.36
N ARG A 214 6.24 6.42 7.43
CA ARG A 214 4.92 6.12 6.86
C ARG A 214 3.92 5.61 7.90
N VAL A 215 2.74 6.21 7.89
CA VAL A 215 1.53 5.69 8.54
C VAL A 215 0.58 5.22 7.45
N TYR A 216 -0.02 4.06 7.65
CA TYR A 216 -0.98 3.46 6.73
C TYR A 216 -2.38 3.55 7.34
N ASN A 217 -3.37 3.88 6.53
CA ASN A 217 -4.77 3.66 6.81
C ASN A 217 -5.38 2.80 5.70
N MET A 218 -6.27 1.89 6.05
CA MET A 218 -6.89 0.96 5.09
C MET A 218 -8.23 0.43 5.60
N SER A 219 -9.12 0.04 4.68
CA SER A 219 -10.41 -0.57 4.99
C SER A 219 -10.33 -2.09 4.82
N GLU A 220 -10.45 -2.84 5.90
CA GLU A 220 -10.28 -4.29 5.91
C GLU A 220 -11.24 -4.93 6.93
N ASN A 221 -12.08 -5.87 6.48
CA ASN A 221 -13.01 -6.62 7.34
C ASN A 221 -13.88 -5.73 8.24
N ASP A 222 -14.55 -4.73 7.65
CA ASP A 222 -15.40 -3.74 8.33
C ASP A 222 -14.68 -2.81 9.32
N TYR A 223 -13.34 -2.86 9.38
CA TYR A 223 -12.53 -1.93 10.16
C TYR A 223 -11.79 -0.96 9.25
N ILE A 224 -11.62 0.26 9.74
CA ILE A 224 -10.52 1.10 9.30
C ILE A 224 -9.33 0.83 10.22
N ILE A 225 -8.25 0.33 9.62
CA ILE A 225 -7.05 -0.08 10.32
C ILE A 225 -5.99 0.99 10.09
N VAL A 226 -5.45 1.54 11.18
CA VAL A 226 -4.26 2.38 11.15
C VAL A 226 -3.07 1.59 11.66
N SER A 227 -2.00 1.56 10.89
CA SER A 227 -0.74 0.90 11.27
C SER A 227 0.45 1.77 10.90
N HIS A 228 1.59 1.48 11.52
CA HIS A 228 2.79 2.29 11.40
C HIS A 228 3.91 1.49 10.75
N GLN A 229 4.80 2.17 10.03
CA GLN A 229 6.00 1.50 9.54
C GLN A 229 7.01 1.16 10.65
N PHE A 230 6.97 1.89 11.76
CA PHE A 230 8.00 1.85 12.81
C PHE A 230 7.60 1.02 14.04
N SER A 231 6.32 0.61 14.14
CA SER A 231 5.77 -0.09 15.29
C SER A 231 4.82 -1.21 14.85
N SER A 232 4.84 -2.30 15.61
CA SER A 232 3.90 -3.42 15.46
C SER A 232 2.47 -3.06 15.91
N GLU A 233 2.28 -1.96 16.62
CA GLU A 233 0.96 -1.51 17.08
C GLU A 233 -0.03 -1.27 15.93
N ILE A 234 -1.30 -1.60 16.18
CA ILE A 234 -2.41 -1.47 15.23
C ILE A 234 -3.57 -0.77 15.93
N TYR A 235 -4.13 0.25 15.31
CA TYR A 235 -5.30 0.96 15.80
C TYR A 235 -6.51 0.58 14.96
N LEU A 236 -7.59 0.16 15.62
CA LEU A 236 -8.82 -0.23 14.95
C LEU A 236 -9.90 0.82 15.17
N PHE A 237 -10.53 1.22 14.07
CA PHE A 237 -11.71 2.06 14.03
C PHE A 237 -12.84 1.30 13.34
N ASN A 238 -14.08 1.53 13.74
CA ASN A 238 -15.23 0.99 13.01
C ASN A 238 -15.54 1.84 11.77
N SER A 239 -16.48 1.40 10.94
CA SER A 239 -16.95 2.15 9.75
C SER A 239 -17.51 3.55 10.05
N ALA A 240 -17.94 3.82 11.28
CA ALA A 240 -18.34 5.16 11.72
C ALA A 240 -17.15 6.05 12.13
N GLY A 241 -15.92 5.54 12.03
CA GLY A 241 -14.69 6.23 12.43
C GLY A 241 -14.51 6.40 13.92
N LYS A 242 -15.15 5.56 14.74
CA LYS A 242 -14.95 5.56 16.19
C LYS A 242 -13.86 4.56 16.58
N PRO A 243 -12.94 4.90 17.49
CA PRO A 243 -11.96 3.97 18.03
C PRO A 243 -12.64 2.74 18.62
N VAL A 244 -12.12 1.57 18.31
CA VAL A 244 -12.59 0.28 18.83
C VAL A 244 -11.61 -0.23 19.88
N ARG A 245 -10.35 -0.44 19.47
CA ARG A 245 -9.25 -0.88 20.36
C ARG A 245 -7.90 -0.72 19.68
N THR A 246 -6.85 -0.71 20.49
CA THR A 246 -5.46 -0.80 20.03
C THR A 246 -4.96 -2.23 20.25
N ILE A 247 -4.36 -2.83 19.22
CA ILE A 247 -3.74 -4.15 19.28
C ILE A 247 -2.24 -3.97 19.51
N ASN A 248 -1.77 -4.58 20.59
CA ASN A 248 -0.36 -4.72 20.91
C ASN A 248 0.01 -6.20 20.85
N TYR A 249 0.97 -6.55 19.99
CA TYR A 249 1.51 -7.89 19.90
C TYR A 249 3.05 -7.86 19.88
N SER A 250 3.67 -8.98 20.20
CA SER A 250 5.12 -9.13 20.12
C SER A 250 5.46 -10.05 18.94
N PRO A 251 6.05 -9.52 17.86
CA PRO A 251 6.61 -10.35 16.79
C PRO A 251 7.64 -11.35 17.36
N LYS A 252 7.77 -12.50 16.72
CA LYS A 252 8.70 -13.58 17.13
C LYS A 252 10.06 -13.46 16.42
N LEU A 253 10.08 -12.93 15.19
CA LEU A 253 11.23 -12.87 14.29
C LEU A 253 11.82 -11.46 14.16
N THR A 254 11.10 -10.43 14.61
CA THR A 254 11.54 -9.03 14.55
C THR A 254 11.32 -8.33 15.89
N SER A 255 11.89 -7.14 16.05
CA SER A 255 11.56 -6.28 17.20
C SER A 255 10.15 -5.73 17.05
N SER A 256 9.39 -5.56 18.13
CA SER A 256 8.04 -4.98 18.08
C SER A 256 8.01 -3.52 17.64
N ARG A 257 9.16 -2.86 17.63
CA ARG A 257 9.33 -1.46 17.28
C ARG A 257 10.77 -1.20 16.85
N VAL A 258 10.96 -0.21 16.00
CA VAL A 258 12.28 0.37 15.77
C VAL A 258 12.81 0.99 17.08
N ARG A 259 14.11 0.91 17.31
CA ARG A 259 14.71 1.51 18.51
C ARG A 259 14.69 3.03 18.40
N ASP A 260 14.40 3.69 19.51
CA ASP A 260 14.50 5.14 19.62
C ASP A 260 15.93 5.58 19.32
N PHE A 261 16.05 6.58 18.46
CA PHE A 261 17.30 7.30 18.29
C PHE A 261 17.10 8.71 18.80
N ASN A 262 18.15 9.28 19.40
CA ASN A 262 18.14 10.69 19.75
C ASN A 262 18.46 11.53 18.51
N PHE A 263 17.53 11.61 17.55
CA PHE A 263 17.70 12.33 16.27
C PHE A 263 17.69 13.86 16.41
N LYS A 264 17.66 14.40 17.63
CA LYS A 264 17.29 15.80 17.94
C LYS A 264 18.30 16.87 17.51
N SER A 265 19.34 16.53 16.75
CA SER A 265 20.36 17.50 16.32
C SER A 265 21.04 17.12 15.00
N LEU A 266 20.27 16.93 13.93
CA LEU A 266 20.84 16.78 12.60
C LEU A 266 21.16 18.18 12.05
N SER A 267 22.43 18.40 11.68
CA SER A 267 22.90 19.71 11.19
C SER A 267 23.34 19.68 9.74
N THR A 268 23.40 18.49 9.13
CA THR A 268 23.83 18.32 7.74
C THR A 268 23.01 17.27 7.02
N TYR A 269 22.94 17.40 5.68
CA TYR A 269 22.28 16.41 4.82
C TYR A 269 22.90 15.01 4.93
N GLY A 270 24.23 14.92 5.11
CA GLY A 270 24.92 13.66 5.33
C GLY A 270 24.52 12.97 6.64
N GLN A 271 24.33 13.74 7.72
CA GLN A 271 23.81 13.18 8.97
C GLN A 271 22.37 12.68 8.83
N LEU A 272 21.51 13.45 8.16
CA LEU A 272 20.13 13.01 7.86
C LEU A 272 20.12 11.69 7.10
N GLN A 273 20.98 11.58 6.10
CA GLN A 273 21.12 10.39 5.30
C GLN A 273 21.59 9.18 6.11
N ASP A 274 22.62 9.33 6.94
CA ASP A 274 23.16 8.25 7.76
C ASP A 274 22.16 7.78 8.82
N GLU A 275 21.45 8.70 9.46
CA GLU A 275 20.41 8.38 10.43
C GLU A 275 19.17 7.75 9.77
N TYR A 276 18.79 8.23 8.59
CA TYR A 276 17.70 7.62 7.83
C TYR A 276 18.05 6.20 7.39
N GLN A 277 19.28 5.97 6.91
CA GLN A 277 19.73 4.62 6.58
C GLN A 277 19.62 3.69 7.80
N LYS A 278 20.10 4.11 8.98
CA LYS A 278 19.99 3.31 10.23
C LYS A 278 18.55 3.05 10.63
N LEU A 279 17.66 4.02 10.46
CA LEU A 279 16.23 3.85 10.71
C LEU A 279 15.65 2.77 9.78
N LEU A 280 15.98 2.84 8.49
CA LEU A 280 15.50 1.90 7.48
C LEU A 280 16.07 0.49 7.66
N GLU A 281 17.32 0.32 8.13
CA GLU A 281 17.91 -0.99 8.41
C GLU A 281 17.19 -1.77 9.54
N GLN A 282 16.39 -1.08 10.36
CA GLN A 282 15.54 -1.73 11.35
C GLN A 282 14.29 -2.36 10.69
N VAL A 283 13.45 -2.97 11.54
CA VAL A 283 12.18 -3.54 11.08
C VAL A 283 11.28 -2.44 10.52
N ARG A 284 10.68 -2.72 9.38
CA ARG A 284 9.60 -1.94 8.78
C ARG A 284 8.35 -2.80 8.76
N PHE A 285 7.28 -2.34 9.37
CA PHE A 285 5.98 -2.99 9.26
C PHE A 285 5.16 -2.42 8.11
N GLY A 286 4.37 -3.27 7.48
CA GLY A 286 3.40 -2.89 6.45
C GLY A 286 1.97 -2.83 6.98
N PRO A 287 1.02 -2.57 6.06
CA PRO A 287 -0.42 -2.66 6.30
C PRO A 287 -0.90 -4.09 6.67
N LEU A 288 -2.13 -4.25 7.15
CA LEU A 288 -2.74 -5.57 7.37
C LEU A 288 -3.78 -5.85 6.29
N VAL A 289 -3.83 -7.06 5.74
CA VAL A 289 -4.86 -7.44 4.75
C VAL A 289 -5.69 -8.61 5.25
N TRP A 290 -6.99 -8.59 4.97
CA TRP A 290 -7.94 -9.59 5.45
C TRP A 290 -8.16 -10.73 4.45
N ASP A 291 -7.87 -11.95 4.90
CA ASP A 291 -8.27 -13.20 4.24
C ASP A 291 -9.68 -13.58 4.69
N ASP A 292 -10.65 -13.30 3.84
CA ASP A 292 -12.07 -13.56 4.08
C ASP A 292 -12.44 -15.05 3.99
N VAL A 293 -11.61 -15.88 3.37
CA VAL A 293 -11.85 -17.33 3.23
C VAL A 293 -11.42 -18.05 4.50
N LYS A 294 -10.18 -17.81 4.97
CA LYS A 294 -9.64 -18.47 6.17
C LYS A 294 -9.81 -17.64 7.44
N LYS A 295 -10.46 -16.47 7.35
CA LYS A 295 -10.82 -15.57 8.47
C LYS A 295 -9.61 -15.20 9.33
N ARG A 296 -8.59 -14.66 8.67
CA ARG A 296 -7.29 -14.32 9.27
C ARG A 296 -6.72 -13.05 8.63
N TYR A 297 -5.80 -12.39 9.31
CA TYR A 297 -5.06 -11.27 8.74
C TYR A 297 -3.64 -11.68 8.38
N PHE A 298 -3.13 -11.09 7.30
CA PHE A 298 -1.72 -11.11 6.95
C PHE A 298 -1.10 -9.74 7.14
N ARG A 299 0.15 -9.71 7.60
CA ARG A 299 0.96 -8.49 7.64
C ARG A 299 2.36 -8.82 7.16
N LEU A 300 2.84 -8.09 6.16
CA LEU A 300 4.25 -8.14 5.80
C LEU A 300 5.05 -7.18 6.67
N SER A 301 6.22 -7.63 7.10
CA SER A 301 7.27 -6.79 7.65
C SER A 301 8.59 -7.11 6.98
N ALA A 302 9.55 -6.20 7.03
CA ALA A 302 10.84 -6.40 6.39
C ALA A 302 11.97 -5.78 7.20
N THR A 303 13.17 -6.31 7.01
CA THR A 303 14.43 -5.67 7.39
C THR A 303 15.31 -5.60 6.15
N ARG A 304 16.12 -4.56 6.03
CA ARG A 304 17.02 -4.40 4.89
C ARG A 304 18.45 -4.14 5.34
N ILE A 305 19.41 -4.52 4.51
CA ILE A 305 20.83 -4.24 4.69
C ILE A 305 21.29 -3.46 3.48
N PHE A 306 21.85 -2.27 3.70
CA PHE A 306 22.45 -1.49 2.63
C PHE A 306 23.86 -1.97 2.30
N SER A 307 24.24 -1.80 1.05
CA SER A 307 25.61 -1.97 0.58
C SER A 307 26.44 -0.70 0.84
N ASN A 308 27.72 -0.74 0.47
CA ASN A 308 28.57 0.46 0.44
C ASN A 308 28.56 1.14 -0.95
N ILE A 309 27.71 0.68 -1.88
CA ILE A 309 27.65 1.14 -3.27
C ILE A 309 26.47 2.11 -3.40
N ARG A 310 26.67 3.20 -4.13
CA ARG A 310 25.61 4.10 -4.58
C ARG A 310 25.53 4.00 -6.10
N LYS A 311 24.32 3.79 -6.65
CA LYS A 311 24.10 3.72 -8.12
C LYS A 311 24.53 4.99 -8.81
N GLU A 312 24.20 6.11 -8.20
CA GLU A 312 24.43 7.46 -8.67
C GLU A 312 25.24 8.19 -7.61
N GLU A 313 26.12 9.10 -8.02
CA GLU A 313 27.05 9.81 -7.12
C GLU A 313 26.29 10.64 -6.05
N ASP A 314 25.07 11.06 -6.38
CA ASP A 314 24.14 11.86 -5.57
C ASP A 314 22.96 11.06 -5.01
N ALA A 315 22.92 9.73 -5.18
CA ALA A 315 21.85 8.90 -4.62
C ALA A 315 21.76 9.09 -3.10
N PHE A 316 20.56 9.38 -2.59
CA PHE A 316 20.35 9.63 -1.17
C PHE A 316 20.69 8.40 -0.31
N LEU A 317 20.29 7.20 -0.71
CA LEU A 317 20.63 5.98 0.00
C LEU A 317 21.57 5.10 -0.83
N PRO A 318 22.43 4.29 -0.19
CA PRO A 318 23.13 3.22 -0.90
C PRO A 318 22.16 2.21 -1.52
N GLU A 319 22.68 1.34 -2.39
CA GLU A 319 21.91 0.20 -2.88
C GLU A 319 21.57 -0.75 -1.74
N ILE A 320 20.35 -1.29 -1.75
CA ILE A 320 19.96 -2.38 -0.87
C ILE A 320 20.68 -3.65 -1.32
N LYS A 321 21.47 -4.24 -0.41
CA LYS A 321 22.17 -5.51 -0.64
C LYS A 321 21.24 -6.70 -0.42
N GLU A 322 20.42 -6.62 0.61
CA GLU A 322 19.55 -7.72 1.04
C GLU A 322 18.29 -7.15 1.69
N THR A 323 17.14 -7.73 1.36
CA THR A 323 15.87 -7.51 2.05
C THR A 323 15.40 -8.87 2.57
N LYS A 324 15.07 -8.94 3.85
CA LYS A 324 14.40 -10.10 4.47
C LYS A 324 12.98 -9.72 4.75
N VAL A 325 12.04 -10.43 4.13
CA VAL A 325 10.61 -10.24 4.34
C VAL A 325 10.10 -11.31 5.30
N PHE A 326 9.24 -10.89 6.22
CA PHE A 326 8.56 -11.74 7.18
C PHE A 326 7.06 -11.58 7.02
N LEU A 327 6.34 -12.67 7.20
CA LEU A 327 4.89 -12.70 7.18
C LEU A 327 4.38 -13.04 8.57
N SER A 328 3.60 -12.15 9.16
CA SER A 328 2.83 -12.41 10.38
C SER A 328 1.39 -12.79 10.00
N VAL A 329 0.87 -13.85 10.61
CA VAL A 329 -0.51 -14.35 10.42
C VAL A 329 -1.28 -14.23 11.72
N PHE A 330 -2.43 -13.57 11.70
CA PHE A 330 -3.28 -13.33 12.86
C PHE A 330 -4.65 -13.98 12.71
N ASP A 331 -5.28 -14.39 13.80
CA ASP A 331 -6.71 -14.73 13.77
C ASP A 331 -7.58 -13.49 13.59
N ALA A 332 -8.89 -13.69 13.45
CA ALA A 332 -9.89 -12.62 13.37
C ALA A 332 -9.89 -11.67 14.58
N ASP A 333 -9.38 -12.13 15.74
CA ASP A 333 -9.27 -11.36 16.97
C ASP A 333 -7.92 -10.64 17.10
N PHE A 334 -7.08 -10.69 16.06
CA PHE A 334 -5.75 -10.10 15.96
C PHE A 334 -4.70 -10.74 16.89
N ASN A 335 -4.91 -11.99 17.31
CA ASN A 335 -3.87 -12.75 17.99
C ASN A 335 -2.86 -13.28 16.96
N LEU A 336 -1.57 -13.09 17.21
CA LEU A 336 -0.50 -13.62 16.35
C LEU A 336 -0.46 -15.16 16.44
N ILE A 337 -0.90 -15.84 15.38
CA ILE A 337 -0.90 -17.30 15.29
C ILE A 337 0.47 -17.80 14.85
N SER A 338 1.00 -17.21 13.77
CA SER A 338 2.23 -17.67 13.14
C SER A 338 3.05 -16.50 12.59
N GLU A 339 4.36 -16.72 12.47
CA GLU A 339 5.26 -15.78 11.82
C GLU A 339 6.40 -16.55 11.15
N LEU A 340 6.70 -16.21 9.91
CA LEU A 340 7.75 -16.87 9.12
C LEU A 340 8.54 -15.87 8.28
N ASN A 341 9.76 -16.25 7.90
CA ASN A 341 10.52 -15.57 6.84
C ASN A 341 10.05 -16.10 5.47
N VAL A 342 9.92 -15.21 4.49
CA VAL A 342 9.55 -15.55 3.11
C VAL A 342 10.67 -15.13 2.15
N PRO A 343 11.66 -15.99 1.87
CA PRO A 343 12.85 -15.64 1.09
C PRO A 343 12.57 -15.24 -0.37
N GLU A 344 11.43 -15.64 -0.91
CA GLU A 344 11.02 -15.32 -2.28
C GLU A 344 10.56 -13.88 -2.43
N LEU A 345 10.13 -13.23 -1.34
CA LEU A 345 9.78 -11.82 -1.32
C LEU A 345 11.02 -10.97 -1.01
N ARG A 346 11.32 -10.01 -1.90
CA ARG A 346 12.51 -9.17 -1.80
C ARG A 346 12.23 -7.67 -1.80
N SER A 347 10.96 -7.28 -1.90
CA SER A 347 10.53 -5.90 -1.77
C SER A 347 9.83 -5.71 -0.42
N GLU A 348 10.10 -4.57 0.21
CA GLU A 348 9.48 -4.18 1.47
C GLU A 348 8.26 -3.28 1.28
N ASN A 349 8.17 -2.60 0.14
CA ASN A 349 7.10 -1.64 -0.14
C ASN A 349 6.42 -2.05 -1.44
N VAL A 350 5.46 -2.97 -1.32
CA VAL A 350 4.81 -3.60 -2.46
C VAL A 350 3.31 -3.70 -2.19
N LYS A 351 2.46 -3.60 -3.23
CA LYS A 351 1.04 -3.92 -3.09
C LYS A 351 0.87 -5.42 -2.81
N TYR A 352 0.07 -5.75 -1.82
CA TYR A 352 -0.37 -7.11 -1.54
C TYR A 352 -1.79 -7.11 -1.00
N PHE A 353 -2.46 -8.24 -1.11
CA PHE A 353 -3.84 -8.44 -0.67
C PHE A 353 -4.10 -9.93 -0.49
N ALA A 354 -5.19 -10.28 0.21
CA ALA A 354 -5.61 -11.67 0.34
C ALA A 354 -6.76 -11.98 -0.62
N LYS A 355 -6.64 -13.07 -1.38
CA LYS A 355 -7.66 -13.59 -2.30
C LYS A 355 -7.65 -15.11 -2.28
N ASP A 356 -8.82 -15.75 -2.28
CA ASP A 356 -8.99 -17.21 -2.30
C ASP A 356 -8.21 -17.98 -1.21
N GLY A 357 -8.12 -17.41 0.00
CA GLY A 357 -7.39 -18.02 1.12
C GLY A 357 -5.86 -17.88 1.04
N LYS A 358 -5.36 -17.06 0.12
CA LYS A 358 -3.94 -16.91 -0.22
C LYS A 358 -3.51 -15.45 -0.18
N LEU A 359 -2.23 -15.22 0.09
CA LEU A 359 -1.63 -13.90 0.00
C LEU A 359 -1.08 -13.68 -1.41
N TRP A 360 -1.54 -12.64 -2.08
CA TRP A 360 -1.04 -12.21 -3.38
C TRP A 360 -0.14 -11.00 -3.19
N VAL A 361 1.09 -11.08 -3.67
CA VAL A 361 2.10 -10.02 -3.55
C VAL A 361 2.56 -9.64 -4.95
N PHE A 362 2.42 -8.36 -5.30
CA PHE A 362 2.81 -7.88 -6.62
C PHE A 362 4.29 -8.21 -6.93
N GLN A 363 4.54 -8.52 -8.19
CA GLN A 363 5.88 -8.62 -8.73
C GLN A 363 5.93 -8.09 -10.17
N ASN A 364 6.92 -7.25 -10.47
CA ASN A 364 7.25 -6.91 -11.85
C ASN A 364 8.10 -8.05 -12.45
N LEU A 365 7.52 -8.80 -13.39
CA LEU A 365 8.14 -9.97 -14.02
C LEU A 365 8.47 -9.69 -15.47
N LEU A 366 9.68 -9.18 -15.73
CA LEU A 366 10.13 -8.79 -17.08
C LEU A 366 9.20 -7.75 -17.71
N ASP A 367 8.86 -6.71 -16.95
CA ASP A 367 7.94 -5.63 -17.33
C ASP A 367 6.48 -6.06 -17.52
N GLU A 368 6.14 -7.30 -17.15
CA GLU A 368 4.77 -7.78 -17.08
C GLU A 368 4.24 -7.74 -15.63
N LEU A 369 2.95 -7.43 -15.50
CA LEU A 369 2.23 -7.49 -14.23
C LEU A 369 2.14 -8.95 -13.77
N GLY A 370 2.71 -9.25 -12.62
CA GLY A 370 2.60 -10.57 -12.00
C GLY A 370 2.42 -10.51 -10.49
N PHE A 371 2.16 -11.67 -9.91
CA PHE A 371 2.05 -11.84 -8.47
C PHE A 371 2.75 -13.13 -8.03
N ILE A 372 3.41 -13.04 -6.88
CA ILE A 372 3.74 -14.22 -6.08
C ILE A 372 2.51 -14.53 -5.22
N VAL A 373 2.06 -15.78 -5.26
CA VAL A 373 0.88 -16.25 -4.51
C VAL A 373 1.32 -17.26 -3.46
N LEU A 374 1.04 -16.96 -2.19
CA LEU A 374 1.38 -17.81 -1.06
C LEU A 374 0.13 -18.46 -0.47
N ASP A 375 0.06 -19.79 -0.50
CA ASP A 375 -0.96 -20.56 0.20
C ASP A 375 -0.40 -21.07 1.53
N ILE A 376 -0.83 -20.41 2.61
CA ILE A 376 -0.31 -20.58 3.98
C ILE A 376 -1.26 -21.42 4.82
#